data_AF-A0A270PNW6-F1
#
_entry.id   AF-A0A270PNW6-F1
#
_cell.length_a   1.000
_cell.length_b   1.000
_cell.length_c   1.000
_cell.angle_alpha   90.00
_cell.angle_beta   90.00
_cell.angle_gamma   90.00
#
_symmetry.space_group_name_H-M   'P 1'
#
loop_
_entity.id
_entity.type
_entity.pdbx_description
1 polymer ?
#
loop_
_entity_poly.entity_id
_entity_poly.type
_entity_poly.pdbx_seq_one_letter_code
_entity_poly.pdbx_strand_id
1 'polypeptide(L)'
;MFKVTPNPPEFGTDPLEAEKLKEAADRAFSHYFPPADEKPAKRRKFQLFTVSPDIGTEALLANASEDLLSISAIAADLADDVEGSRRSVALALSRMADGVHLLVERALDQHEALAEARI
;
A
#
# COMPACT_ATOMS: atom_id res chain seq x y z
N MET A 1 -38.44 10.04 -55.09
CA MET A 1 -38.80 8.79 -54.37
C MET A 1 -38.19 8.88 -52.98
N PHE A 2 -38.99 9.10 -51.95
CA PHE A 2 -38.54 9.11 -50.56
C PHE A 2 -38.58 7.68 -50.02
N LYS A 3 -37.44 7.16 -49.53
CA LYS A 3 -37.43 5.96 -48.70
C LYS A 3 -38.03 6.35 -47.35
N VAL A 4 -39.24 5.89 -47.08
CA VAL A 4 -39.81 5.98 -45.73
C VAL A 4 -39.03 4.98 -44.88
N THR A 5 -38.10 5.48 -44.07
CA THR A 5 -37.48 4.67 -43.03
C THR A 5 -38.57 4.30 -42.05
N PRO A 6 -38.93 3.01 -41.87
CA PRO A 6 -39.92 2.66 -40.88
C PRO A 6 -39.34 2.96 -39.51
N ASN A 7 -40.11 3.67 -38.68
CA ASN A 7 -39.75 3.86 -37.28
C ASN A 7 -39.60 2.50 -36.60
N PRO A 8 -38.65 2.36 -35.66
CA PRO A 8 -38.52 1.14 -34.88
C PRO A 8 -39.83 0.85 -34.14
N PRO A 9 -40.18 -0.43 -33.94
CA PRO A 9 -41.40 -0.79 -33.21
C PRO A 9 -41.37 -0.16 -31.82
N GLU A 10 -42.49 0.45 -31.42
CA GLU A 10 -42.67 0.96 -30.07
C GLU A 10 -42.69 -0.23 -29.10
N PHE A 11 -41.54 -0.51 -28.49
CA PHE A 11 -41.48 -1.43 -27.38
C PHE A 11 -42.18 -0.76 -26.19
N GLY A 12 -43.43 -1.15 -25.93
CA GLY A 12 -44.01 -1.01 -24.61
C GLY A 12 -43.14 -1.79 -23.64
N THR A 13 -42.21 -1.11 -22.98
CA THR A 13 -41.34 -1.74 -22.00
C THR A 13 -42.15 -1.86 -20.71
N ASP A 14 -42.61 -3.07 -20.43
CA ASP A 14 -43.11 -3.38 -19.08
C ASP A 14 -42.02 -2.96 -18.08
N PRO A 15 -42.36 -2.23 -17.00
CA PRO A 15 -41.37 -1.73 -16.03
C PRO A 15 -40.44 -2.82 -15.49
N LEU A 16 -40.94 -4.05 -15.41
CA LEU A 16 -40.22 -5.25 -14.99
C LEU A 16 -39.12 -5.68 -15.97
N GLU A 17 -39.31 -5.51 -17.27
CA GLU A 17 -38.30 -5.83 -18.29
C GLU A 17 -37.23 -4.74 -18.37
N ALA A 18 -37.61 -3.48 -18.15
CA ALA A 18 -36.66 -2.37 -18.05
C ALA A 18 -35.72 -2.54 -16.84
N GLU A 19 -36.23 -3.04 -15.71
CA GLU A 19 -35.42 -3.33 -14.52
C GLU A 19 -34.44 -4.49 -14.76
N LYS A 20 -34.88 -5.57 -15.41
CA LYS A 20 -34.01 -6.68 -15.81
C LYS A 20 -32.93 -6.26 -16.79
N LEU A 21 -33.26 -5.39 -17.74
CA LEU A 21 -32.29 -4.84 -18.70
C LEU A 21 -31.25 -3.97 -18.00
N LYS A 22 -31.68 -3.16 -17.03
CA LYS A 22 -30.78 -2.36 -16.19
C LYS A 22 -29.85 -3.24 -15.36
N GLU A 23 -30.39 -4.26 -14.69
CA GLU A 23 -29.59 -5.21 -13.91
C GLU A 23 -28.59 -5.98 -14.81
N ALA A 24 -29.03 -6.42 -16.00
CA ALA A 24 -28.14 -7.08 -16.97
C ALA A 24 -27.04 -6.14 -17.46
N ALA A 25 -27.34 -4.87 -17.70
CA ALA A 25 -26.37 -3.85 -18.06
C ALA A 25 -25.36 -3.62 -16.92
N ASP A 26 -25.82 -3.47 -15.68
CA ASP A 26 -24.96 -3.25 -14.51
C ASP A 26 -24.03 -4.47 -14.27
N ARG A 27 -24.54 -5.69 -14.45
CA ARG A 27 -23.72 -6.92 -14.39
C ARG A 27 -22.68 -6.97 -15.51
N ALA A 28 -23.04 -6.60 -16.73
CA ALA A 28 -22.10 -6.55 -17.85
C ALA A 28 -21.03 -5.47 -17.65
N PHE A 29 -21.41 -4.28 -17.19
CA PHE A 29 -20.47 -3.22 -16.84
C PHE A 29 -19.48 -3.68 -15.77
N SER A 30 -19.97 -4.33 -14.70
CA SER A 30 -19.12 -4.85 -13.63
C SER A 30 -18.15 -5.93 -14.13
N HIS A 31 -18.59 -6.79 -15.05
CA HIS A 31 -17.76 -7.88 -15.59
C HIS A 31 -16.66 -7.39 -16.55
N TYR A 32 -16.96 -6.43 -17.42
CA TYR A 32 -16.01 -5.93 -18.42
C TYR A 32 -15.17 -4.75 -17.94
N PHE A 33 -15.65 -4.02 -16.91
CA PHE A 33 -15.00 -2.86 -16.32
C PHE A 33 -14.95 -3.00 -14.79
N PRO A 34 -14.20 -3.98 -14.24
CA PRO A 34 -14.06 -4.14 -12.80
C PRO A 34 -13.46 -2.87 -12.18
N PRO A 35 -13.92 -2.44 -10.99
CA PRO A 35 -13.40 -1.26 -10.31
C PRO A 35 -11.90 -1.40 -10.07
N ALA A 36 -11.17 -0.28 -10.21
CA ALA A 36 -9.70 -0.26 -10.19
C ALA A 36 -9.09 -0.82 -8.89
N ASP A 37 -9.86 -0.86 -7.80
CA ASP A 37 -9.45 -1.34 -6.48
C ASP A 37 -9.45 -2.87 -6.33
N GLU A 38 -10.04 -3.62 -7.27
CA GLU A 38 -10.10 -5.09 -7.21
C GLU A 38 -8.92 -5.79 -7.89
N LYS A 39 -7.82 -5.08 -8.17
CA LYS A 39 -6.57 -5.78 -8.46
C LYS A 39 -5.85 -6.03 -7.14
N PRO A 40 -5.92 -7.25 -6.55
CA PRO A 40 -4.94 -7.61 -5.54
C PRO A 40 -3.58 -7.38 -6.19
N ALA A 41 -2.82 -6.44 -5.61
CA ALA A 41 -1.50 -6.06 -6.09
C ALA A 41 -0.78 -7.36 -6.44
N LYS A 42 -0.37 -7.54 -7.71
CA LYS A 42 0.26 -8.77 -8.21
C LYS A 42 1.36 -9.13 -7.22
N ARG A 43 1.06 -10.07 -6.30
CA ARG A 43 2.01 -10.47 -5.26
C ARG A 43 3.23 -10.95 -6.02
N ARG A 44 4.37 -10.29 -5.80
CA ARG A 44 5.63 -10.71 -6.40
C ARG A 44 5.74 -12.21 -6.15
N LYS A 45 5.86 -13.01 -7.21
CA LYS A 45 5.75 -14.48 -7.15
C LYS A 45 6.84 -15.16 -6.30
N PHE A 46 7.74 -14.38 -5.67
CA PHE A 46 8.87 -14.84 -4.86
C PHE A 46 9.16 -13.86 -3.71
N GLN A 47 8.24 -13.74 -2.75
CA GLN A 47 8.53 -13.08 -1.47
C GLN A 47 9.09 -14.10 -0.48
N LEU A 48 10.37 -13.94 -0.10
CA LEU A 48 10.97 -14.73 1.00
C LEU A 48 10.40 -14.33 2.37
N PHE A 49 9.99 -13.07 2.49
CA PHE A 49 9.45 -12.49 3.72
C PHE A 49 8.14 -11.73 3.43
N THR A 50 7.23 -11.74 4.39
CA THR A 50 5.99 -10.98 4.37
C THR A 50 5.72 -10.40 5.75
N VAL A 51 5.04 -9.25 5.80
CA VAL A 51 4.57 -8.64 7.05
C VAL A 51 3.18 -9.20 7.32
N SER A 52 2.95 -9.74 8.52
CA SER A 52 1.64 -10.25 8.92
C SER A 52 0.59 -9.13 8.84
N PRO A 53 -0.61 -9.35 8.27
CA PRO A 53 -1.64 -8.31 8.18
C PRO A 53 -2.17 -7.86 9.55
N ASP A 54 -2.06 -8.70 10.57
CA ASP A 54 -2.63 -8.48 11.90
C ASP A 54 -1.64 -7.80 12.87
N ILE A 55 -0.44 -7.46 12.42
CA ILE A 55 0.56 -6.81 13.27
C ILE A 55 0.24 -5.32 13.46
N GLY A 56 0.32 -4.86 14.70
CA GLY A 56 0.07 -3.46 15.04
C GLY A 56 1.19 -2.53 14.59
N THR A 57 0.86 -1.24 14.41
CA THR A 57 1.83 -0.19 14.05
C THR A 57 2.96 -0.09 15.07
N GLU A 58 2.66 -0.20 16.37
CA GLU A 58 3.66 -0.21 17.44
C GLU A 58 4.71 -1.31 17.22
N ALA A 59 4.28 -2.56 17.02
CA ALA A 59 5.18 -3.68 16.78
C ALA A 59 6.02 -3.51 15.50
N LEU A 60 5.45 -2.90 14.44
CA LEU A 60 6.19 -2.58 13.22
C LEU A 60 7.27 -1.52 13.45
N LEU A 61 6.92 -0.44 14.16
CA LEU A 61 7.85 0.64 14.45
C LEU A 61 8.95 0.19 15.43
N ALA A 62 8.60 -0.62 16.44
CA ALA A 62 9.56 -1.22 17.36
C ALA A 62 10.56 -2.12 16.62
N ASN A 63 10.09 -3.01 15.74
CA ASN A 63 10.99 -3.83 14.92
C ASN A 63 11.89 -2.97 14.03
N ALA A 64 11.33 -1.95 13.36
CA ALA A 64 12.11 -1.05 12.54
C ALA A 64 13.16 -0.29 13.35
N SER A 65 12.83 0.11 14.58
CA SER A 65 13.74 0.76 15.52
C SER A 65 14.93 -0.14 15.87
N GLU A 66 14.67 -1.41 16.18
CA GLU A 66 15.70 -2.42 16.49
C GLU A 66 16.59 -2.75 15.27
N ASP A 67 16.01 -2.86 14.08
CA ASP A 67 16.76 -3.04 12.83
C ASP A 67 17.71 -1.86 12.57
N LEU A 68 17.26 -0.62 12.81
CA LEU A 68 18.07 0.58 12.61
C LEU A 68 19.24 0.66 13.60
N LEU A 69 19.00 0.33 14.88
CA LEU A 69 20.06 0.22 15.88
C LEU A 69 21.09 -0.85 15.47
N SER A 70 20.63 -2.00 14.99
CA SER A 70 21.48 -3.08 14.49
C SER A 70 22.33 -2.65 13.29
N ILE A 71 21.72 -1.96 12.32
CA ILE A 71 22.42 -1.41 11.16
C ILE A 71 23.48 -0.39 11.58
N SER A 72 23.14 0.50 12.53
CA SER A 72 24.09 1.49 13.03
C SER A 72 25.31 0.83 13.68
N ALA A 73 25.09 -0.19 14.53
CA ALA A 73 26.16 -0.95 15.16
C ALA A 73 27.06 -1.65 14.13
N ILE A 74 26.47 -2.33 13.13
CA ILE A 74 27.23 -2.99 12.05
C ILE A 74 28.03 -1.96 11.23
N ALA A 75 27.43 -0.82 10.90
CA ALA A 75 28.09 0.21 10.11
C ALA A 75 29.22 0.89 10.88
N ALA A 76 29.07 1.10 12.19
CA ALA A 76 30.11 1.63 13.06
C ALA A 76 31.28 0.64 13.20
N ASP A 77 30.99 -0.64 13.46
CA ASP A 77 31.99 -1.71 13.52
C ASP A 77 32.79 -1.82 12.21
N LEU A 78 32.09 -1.83 11.07
CA LEU A 78 32.73 -1.81 9.75
C LEU A 78 33.61 -0.56 9.54
N ALA A 79 33.23 0.59 10.10
CA ALA A 79 34.00 1.82 9.96
C ALA A 79 35.35 1.76 10.68
N ASP A 80 35.51 0.88 11.67
CA ASP A 80 36.78 0.68 12.36
C ASP A 80 37.74 -0.23 11.56
N ASP A 81 37.21 -1.10 10.70
CA ASP A 81 37.97 -2.02 9.85
C ASP A 81 38.41 -1.43 8.50
N VAL A 82 37.91 -0.25 8.12
CA VAL A 82 38.21 0.38 6.83
C VAL A 82 38.78 1.79 6.97
N GLU A 83 39.52 2.24 5.96
CA GLU A 83 40.17 3.56 5.96
C GLU A 83 39.70 4.47 4.81
N GLY A 84 40.05 5.75 4.91
CA GLY A 84 39.85 6.75 3.87
C GLY A 84 38.37 6.98 3.54
N SER A 85 38.05 7.12 2.25
CA SER A 85 36.69 7.40 1.79
C SER A 85 35.68 6.31 2.16
N ARG A 86 36.10 5.05 2.25
CA ARG A 86 35.21 3.94 2.67
C ARG A 86 34.79 4.07 4.12
N ARG A 87 35.70 4.52 5.00
CA ARG A 87 35.35 4.83 6.39
C ARG A 87 34.29 5.91 6.47
N SER A 88 34.46 6.98 5.70
CA SER A 88 33.46 8.05 5.64
C SER A 88 32.09 7.56 5.19
N VAL A 89 32.03 6.61 4.24
CA VAL A 89 30.77 5.99 3.81
C VAL A 89 30.14 5.15 4.92
N ALA A 90 30.92 4.30 5.61
CA ALA A 90 30.42 3.50 6.72
C ALA A 90 29.88 4.37 7.87
N LEU A 91 30.61 5.41 8.26
CA LEU A 91 30.16 6.38 9.26
C LEU A 91 28.89 7.14 8.82
N ALA A 92 28.77 7.46 7.52
CA ALA A 92 27.56 8.09 7.00
C ALA A 92 26.34 7.16 7.09
N LEU A 93 26.51 5.85 6.86
CA LEU A 93 25.45 4.87 7.03
C LEU A 93 25.00 4.78 8.50
N SER A 94 25.93 4.66 9.45
CA SER A 94 25.62 4.65 10.88
C SER A 94 24.86 5.93 11.29
N ARG A 95 25.35 7.11 10.89
CA ARG A 95 24.68 8.38 11.20
C ARG A 95 23.28 8.50 10.59
N MET A 96 23.07 7.98 9.38
CA MET A 96 21.74 7.97 8.77
C MET A 96 20.80 7.02 9.50
N ALA A 97 21.28 5.83 9.89
CA ALA A 97 20.49 4.87 10.67
C ALA A 97 20.06 5.47 12.02
N ASP A 98 20.98 6.09 12.76
CA ASP A 98 20.67 6.81 14.01
C ASP A 98 19.62 7.92 13.79
N GLY A 99 19.79 8.70 12.72
CA GLY A 99 18.87 9.77 12.37
C GLY A 99 17.46 9.26 12.06
N VAL A 100 17.34 8.16 11.31
CA VAL A 100 16.04 7.53 11.01
C VAL A 100 15.44 6.90 12.26
N HIS A 101 16.25 6.28 13.12
CA HIS A 101 15.79 5.71 14.38
C HIS A 101 15.11 6.78 15.25
N LEU A 102 15.72 7.95 15.42
CA LEU A 102 15.09 9.07 16.15
C LEU A 102 13.76 9.54 15.54
N LEU A 103 13.62 9.50 14.22
CA LEU A 103 12.36 9.81 13.55
C LEU A 103 11.29 8.74 13.81
N VAL A 104 11.69 7.46 13.85
CA VAL A 104 10.81 6.32 14.17
C VAL A 104 10.34 6.40 15.62
N GLU A 105 11.24 6.62 16.57
CA GLU A 105 10.90 6.83 17.99
C GLU A 105 9.91 7.99 18.13
N ARG A 106 10.16 9.11 17.45
CA ARG A 106 9.23 10.24 17.47
C ARG A 106 7.87 9.92 16.86
N ALA A 107 7.82 9.09 15.82
CA ALA A 107 6.56 8.66 15.22
C ALA A 107 5.80 7.70 16.14
N LEU A 108 6.51 6.85 16.89
CA LEU A 108 5.94 5.96 17.89
C LEU A 108 5.31 6.74 19.04
N ASP A 109 6.04 7.70 19.63
CA ASP A 109 5.52 8.61 20.66
C ASP A 109 4.21 9.28 20.23
N GLN A 110 4.16 9.75 18.97
CA GLN A 110 2.97 10.40 18.41
C GLN A 110 1.82 9.41 18.23
N HIS A 111 2.11 8.17 17.85
CA HIS A 111 1.12 7.13 17.71
C HIS A 111 0.48 6.78 19.06
N GLU A 112 1.31 6.61 20.10
CA GLU A 112 0.87 6.33 21.46
C GLU A 112 0.01 7.47 22.02
N ALA A 113 0.46 8.72 21.90
CA ALA A 113 -0.32 9.89 22.34
C ALA A 113 -1.70 10.00 21.66
N LEU A 114 -1.79 9.64 20.37
CA LEU A 114 -3.06 9.60 19.65
C LEU A 114 -3.96 8.43 20.09
N ALA A 115 -3.37 7.30 20.48
CA ALA A 115 -4.11 6.17 21.01
C ALA A 115 -4.70 6.51 22.38
N GLU A 116 -3.93 7.13 23.26
CA GLU A 116 -4.37 7.59 24.59
C GLU A 116 -5.49 8.63 24.51
N ALA A 117 -5.39 9.59 23.58
CA ALA A 117 -6.42 10.63 23.41
C ALA A 117 -7.78 10.11 22.88
N ARG A 118 -7.84 8.86 22.43
CA ARG A 118 -9.07 8.20 21.93
C ARG A 118 -9.80 7.39 23.02
N ILE A 119 -9.22 7.26 24.21
CA ILE A 119 -9.78 6.59 25.38
C ILE A 119 -10.52 7.61 26.24
#